data_AF-A0AA43FFQ9-F1
#
_entry.id   AF-A0AA43FFQ9-F1
#
_cell.length_a   1.000
_cell.length_b   1.000
_cell.length_c   1.000
_cell.angle_alpha   90.00
_cell.angle_beta   90.00
_cell.angle_gamma   90.00
#
_symmetry.space_group_name_H-M   'P 1'
#
loop_
_entity.id
_entity.type
_entity.pdbx_description
1 polymer ?
#
loop_
_entity_poly.entity_id
_entity_poly.type
_entity_poly.pdbx_seq_one_letter_code
_entity_poly.pdbx_strand_id
1 'polypeptide(L)'
;TTIFVCRPATGGTNWSQHAYGLAIDVNPFQNPYWKGDLVLPELADYYTDRATGAVGIIVDGDAVTEAFRSIGWGWGGHWSSLKDWMHFSRNGR
;
A
#
# COMPACT_ATOMS: atom_id res chain seq x y z
N THR A 1 -10.17 -3.64 -0.91
CA THR A 1 -9.29 -4.34 0.03
C THR A 1 -8.88 -5.67 -0.54
N THR A 2 -7.59 -6.00 -0.49
CA THR A 2 -7.03 -7.32 -0.87
C THR A 2 -6.28 -7.89 0.34
N ILE A 3 -6.31 -9.20 0.55
CA ILE A 3 -5.78 -9.85 1.78
C ILE A 3 -5.07 -11.17 1.48
N PHE A 4 -5.65 -12.03 0.62
CA PHE A 4 -5.02 -13.29 0.21
C PHE A 4 -4.99 -13.39 -1.31
N VAL A 5 -3.80 -13.22 -1.89
CA VAL A 5 -3.58 -13.28 -3.34
C VAL A 5 -2.28 -14.02 -3.61
N CYS A 6 -2.39 -15.26 -4.10
CA CYS A 6 -1.24 -16.08 -4.48
C CYS A 6 -0.63 -15.55 -5.79
N ARG A 7 0.26 -14.57 -5.68
CA ARG A 7 1.05 -14.05 -6.80
C ARG A 7 2.47 -13.65 -6.38
N PRO A 8 3.43 -13.60 -7.32
CA PRO A 8 4.69 -12.91 -7.09
C PRO A 8 4.47 -11.44 -6.71
N ALA A 9 5.40 -10.86 -5.97
CA ALA A 9 5.46 -9.43 -5.76
C ALA A 9 5.54 -8.69 -7.11
N THR A 10 4.94 -7.51 -7.22
CA THR A 10 4.85 -6.75 -8.47
C THR A 10 6.24 -6.49 -9.04
N GLY A 11 6.53 -7.06 -10.21
CA GLY A 11 7.83 -6.93 -10.88
C GLY A 11 8.96 -7.80 -10.28
N GLY A 12 8.66 -8.77 -9.42
CA GLY A 12 9.63 -9.68 -8.82
C GLY A 12 9.30 -11.17 -9.00
N THR A 13 10.22 -12.04 -8.59
CA THR A 13 10.07 -13.50 -8.61
C THR A 13 9.72 -14.10 -7.24
N ASN A 14 9.86 -13.31 -6.17
CA ASN A 14 9.50 -13.72 -4.81
C ASN A 14 7.99 -13.60 -4.57
N TRP A 15 7.45 -14.44 -3.71
CA TRP A 15 6.03 -14.36 -3.30
C TRP A 15 5.74 -13.07 -2.53
N SER A 16 4.61 -12.45 -2.83
CA SER A 16 4.09 -11.34 -2.04
C SER A 16 3.68 -11.81 -0.64
N GLN A 17 3.74 -10.92 0.36
CA GLN A 17 3.18 -11.18 1.69
C GLN A 17 1.68 -11.51 1.66
N HIS A 18 0.95 -11.03 0.64
CA HIS A 18 -0.43 -11.43 0.36
C HIS A 18 -0.60 -12.93 0.14
N ALA A 19 0.41 -13.61 -0.43
CA ALA A 19 0.35 -15.07 -0.64
C ALA A 19 0.45 -15.86 0.67
N TYR A 20 0.93 -15.22 1.74
CA TYR A 20 1.07 -15.82 3.07
C TYR A 20 -0.03 -15.37 4.05
N GLY A 21 -0.96 -14.51 3.62
CA GLY A 21 -1.92 -13.85 4.52
C GLY A 21 -1.26 -12.89 5.51
N LEU A 22 -0.08 -12.35 5.16
CA LEU A 22 0.73 -11.45 5.98
C LEU A 22 0.78 -10.03 5.43
N ALA A 23 -0.15 -9.69 4.53
CA ALA A 23 -0.35 -8.34 4.04
C ALA A 23 -1.84 -8.01 3.86
N ILE A 24 -2.15 -6.72 3.91
CA ILE A 24 -3.47 -6.16 3.67
C ILE A 24 -3.29 -4.89 2.83
N ASP A 25 -4.06 -4.76 1.74
CA ASP A 25 -4.17 -3.49 1.01
C ASP A 25 -5.47 -2.77 1.40
N VAL A 26 -5.36 -1.59 2.00
CA VAL A 26 -6.50 -0.79 2.48
C VAL A 26 -6.84 0.31 1.47
N ASN A 27 -8.12 0.37 1.11
CA ASN A 27 -8.68 1.37 0.20
C ASN A 27 -7.82 1.65 -1.07
N PRO A 28 -7.55 0.63 -1.92
CA PRO A 28 -6.59 0.72 -3.03
C PRO A 28 -6.77 1.88 -4.01
N PHE A 29 -8.02 2.25 -4.32
CA PHE A 29 -8.27 3.30 -5.31
C PHE A 29 -7.84 4.69 -4.81
N GLN A 30 -8.04 4.99 -3.53
CA GLN A 30 -7.61 6.24 -2.92
C GLN A 30 -6.18 6.20 -2.36
N ASN A 31 -5.55 5.02 -2.36
CA ASN A 31 -4.19 4.81 -1.85
C ASN A 31 -3.39 3.97 -2.85
N PRO A 32 -3.24 4.45 -4.09
CA PRO A 32 -2.73 3.63 -5.17
C PRO A 32 -1.26 3.22 -4.96
N TYR A 33 -0.89 2.15 -5.64
CA TYR A 33 0.51 1.91 -5.97
C TYR A 33 0.94 2.93 -7.03
N TRP A 34 2.07 3.59 -6.80
CA TRP A 34 2.63 4.62 -7.67
C TRP A 34 4.15 4.42 -7.84
N LYS A 35 4.57 4.19 -9.09
CA LYS A 35 5.98 4.00 -9.47
C LYS A 35 6.25 4.61 -10.86
N GLY A 36 6.86 5.80 -10.89
CA GLY A 36 7.06 6.54 -12.13
C GLY A 36 5.71 6.88 -12.76
N ASP A 37 5.51 6.49 -14.02
CA ASP A 37 4.25 6.70 -14.75
C ASP A 37 3.19 5.62 -14.47
N LEU A 38 3.55 4.58 -13.72
CA LEU A 38 2.62 3.49 -13.39
C LEU A 38 1.83 3.84 -12.12
N VAL A 39 0.51 3.92 -12.26
CA VAL A 39 -0.46 4.04 -11.17
C VAL A 39 -1.40 2.84 -11.21
N LEU A 40 -1.57 2.16 -10.07
CA LEU A 40 -2.50 1.04 -9.93
C LEU A 40 -3.37 1.23 -8.67
N PRO A 41 -4.70 1.03 -8.75
CA PRO A 41 -5.46 0.73 -9.97
C PRO A 41 -5.44 1.90 -10.96
N GLU A 42 -5.76 1.62 -12.22
CA GLU A 42 -5.84 2.65 -13.26
C GLU A 42 -6.86 3.75 -12.87
N LEU A 43 -6.63 4.99 -13.32
CA LEU A 43 -7.46 6.18 -13.03
C LEU A 43 -7.43 6.67 -11.57
N ALA A 44 -6.52 6.16 -10.75
CA ALA A 44 -6.30 6.63 -9.38
C ALA A 44 -5.27 7.78 -9.29
N ASP A 45 -4.87 8.38 -10.40
CA ASP A 45 -3.83 9.41 -10.48
C ASP A 45 -4.14 10.65 -9.63
N TYR A 46 -5.43 11.00 -9.52
CA TYR A 46 -5.92 12.05 -8.61
C TYR A 46 -5.43 11.89 -7.16
N TYR A 47 -5.27 10.64 -6.69
CA TYR A 47 -4.85 10.34 -5.31
C TYR A 47 -3.34 10.25 -5.11
N THR A 48 -2.55 10.43 -6.17
CA THR A 48 -1.08 10.52 -6.07
C THR A 48 -0.64 11.85 -5.46
N ASP A 49 -1.40 12.93 -5.68
CA ASP A 49 -1.24 14.17 -4.95
C ASP A 49 -1.89 14.07 -3.56
N ARG A 50 -1.03 13.91 -2.56
CA ARG A 50 -1.40 13.77 -1.15
C ARG A 50 -1.85 15.09 -0.52
N ALA A 51 -1.62 16.22 -1.18
CA ALA A 51 -2.01 17.55 -0.68
C ALA A 51 -3.48 17.90 -0.98
N THR A 52 -4.19 17.07 -1.75
CA THR A 52 -5.59 17.28 -2.14
C THR A 52 -6.57 17.34 -0.96
N GLY A 53 -6.21 16.77 0.20
CA GLY A 53 -7.11 16.65 1.34
C GLY A 53 -8.29 15.69 1.09
N ALA A 54 -8.19 14.83 0.08
CA ALA A 54 -9.24 13.88 -0.26
C ALA A 54 -9.53 12.92 0.90
N VAL A 55 -10.79 12.51 1.06
CA VAL A 55 -11.20 11.60 2.13
C VAL A 55 -10.76 10.17 1.82
N GLY A 56 -10.33 9.44 2.86
CA GLY A 56 -9.95 8.02 2.75
C GLY A 56 -8.52 7.80 2.29
N ILE A 57 -7.74 8.87 2.21
CA ILE A 57 -6.30 8.83 1.95
C ILE A 57 -5.55 8.51 3.26
N ILE A 58 -4.60 7.58 3.21
CA ILE A 58 -3.80 7.11 4.36
C ILE A 58 -2.52 7.94 4.49
N VAL A 59 -2.35 8.63 5.60
CA VAL A 59 -1.18 9.49 5.86
C VAL A 59 -0.40 9.00 7.05
N ASP A 60 0.89 9.34 7.08
CA ASP A 60 1.77 8.93 8.18
C ASP A 60 1.27 9.48 9.52
N GLY A 61 1.16 8.62 10.53
CA GLY A 61 0.66 8.96 11.86
C GLY A 61 -0.87 9.03 11.98
N ASP A 62 -1.63 8.68 10.94
CA ASP A 62 -3.08 8.52 11.05
C ASP A 62 -3.51 7.24 11.80
N ALA A 63 -4.82 7.09 12.02
CA ALA A 63 -5.36 5.94 12.75
C ALA A 63 -5.04 4.58 12.08
N VAL A 64 -4.92 4.53 10.74
CA VAL A 64 -4.65 3.28 10.01
C VAL A 64 -3.19 2.90 10.16
N THR A 65 -2.28 3.83 9.89
CA THR A 65 -0.83 3.64 10.03
C THR A 65 -0.45 3.31 11.47
N GLU A 66 -1.04 3.99 12.46
CA GLU A 66 -0.81 3.70 13.88
C GLU A 66 -1.34 2.32 14.29
N ALA A 67 -2.49 1.89 13.79
CA ALA A 67 -3.03 0.57 14.08
C ALA A 67 -2.08 -0.56 13.60
N PHE A 68 -1.60 -0.48 12.36
CA PHE A 68 -0.64 -1.48 11.83
C PHE A 68 0.73 -1.38 12.50
N ARG A 69 1.22 -0.16 12.78
CA ARG A 69 2.46 0.06 13.52
C ARG A 69 2.41 -0.57 14.92
N SER A 70 1.27 -0.49 15.60
CA SER A 70 1.08 -1.04 16.95
C SER A 70 1.27 -2.57 17.03
N ILE A 71 1.03 -3.28 15.92
CA ILE A 71 1.25 -4.72 15.80
C ILE A 71 2.57 -5.07 15.08
N GLY A 72 3.44 -4.08 14.86
CA GLY A 72 4.76 -4.26 14.26
C GLY A 72 4.77 -4.43 12.74
N TRP A 73 3.70 -4.07 12.04
CA TRP A 73 3.64 -4.13 10.58
C TRP A 73 4.22 -2.85 9.96
N GLY A 74 4.84 -2.99 8.79
CA GLY A 74 5.34 -1.87 8.00
C GLY A 74 4.31 -1.39 6.99
N TRP A 75 4.51 -0.16 6.49
CA TRP A 75 3.64 0.50 5.52
C TRP A 75 4.38 0.83 4.22
N GLY A 76 3.77 0.51 3.08
CA GLY A 76 4.34 0.77 1.75
C GLY A 76 4.46 2.26 1.40
N GLY A 77 3.78 3.15 2.15
CA GLY A 77 3.98 4.59 2.04
C GLY A 77 5.39 5.06 2.45
N HIS A 78 6.11 4.30 3.27
CA HIS A 78 7.48 4.61 3.71
C HIS A 78 8.57 4.13 2.75
N TRP A 79 8.23 3.35 1.72
CA TRP A 79 9.23 2.84 0.76
C TRP A 79 9.82 3.98 -0.09
N SER A 80 11.09 3.84 -0.46
CA SER A 80 11.83 4.87 -1.21
C SER A 80 11.81 4.67 -2.72
N SER A 81 11.74 3.44 -3.19
CA SER A 81 11.79 3.10 -4.63
C SER A 81 10.45 3.27 -5.35
N LEU A 82 9.35 3.31 -4.61
CA LEU A 82 7.98 3.51 -5.07
C LEU A 82 7.09 3.86 -3.86
N LYS A 83 5.84 4.25 -4.10
CA LYS A 83 4.83 4.37 -3.05
C LYS A 83 3.74 3.32 -3.25
N ASP A 84 3.45 2.58 -2.20
CA ASP A 84 2.33 1.64 -2.18
C ASP A 84 1.48 1.95 -0.94
N TRP A 85 0.67 3.02 -1.03
CA TRP A 85 -0.01 3.59 0.14
C TRP A 85 -1.08 2.67 0.70
N MET A 86 -1.64 1.79 -0.11
CA MET A 86 -2.60 0.79 0.35
C MET A 86 -1.94 -0.30 1.18
N HIS A 87 -0.65 -0.57 0.96
CA HIS A 87 -0.01 -1.79 1.40
C HIS A 87 0.51 -1.76 2.84
N PHE A 88 0.08 -2.73 3.64
CA PHE A 88 0.64 -3.02 4.96
C PHE A 88 1.06 -4.48 5.04
N SER A 89 2.24 -4.75 5.59
CA SER A 89 2.71 -6.13 5.72
C SER A 89 3.59 -6.37 6.94
N ARG A 90 3.61 -7.62 7.40
CA ARG A 90 4.32 -8.02 8.62
C ARG A 90 5.82 -7.71 8.58
N ASN A 91 6.45 -7.78 7.40
CA ASN A 91 7.89 -7.52 7.23
C ASN A 91 8.17 -6.16 6.55
N GLY A 92 7.14 -5.36 6.29
CA GLY A 92 7.25 -4.08 5.61
C GLY A 92 7.75 -4.19 4.17
N ARG A 93 7.46 -5.29 3.48
CA ARG A 93 7.80 -5.57 2.08
C ARG A 93 6.63 -6.17 1.30
#